data_AF-A0AAU0ULD5-F1
#
_entry.id   AF-A0AAU0ULD5-F1
#
_cell.length_a   1.000
_cell.length_b   1.000
_cell.length_c   1.000
_cell.angle_alpha   90.00
_cell.angle_beta   90.00
_cell.angle_gamma   90.00
#
_symmetry.space_group_name_H-M   'P 1'
#
loop_
_entity.id
_entity.type
_entity.pdbx_description
1 polymer ?
#
loop_
_entity_poly.entity_id
_entity_poly.type
_entity_poly.pdbx_seq_one_letter_code
_entity_poly.pdbx_strand_id
1 'polypeptide(L)'
;MDMAKALEAIERVEPGLEKYLQIMKLLHKVDVSKDTQFRKKYNGFYRMRQRKAEFYKEYYLYMERNKSREVTFSEVLKHFYNKFERIEASFSSKLAATINPQLPVWDTFVLQNIGFKKPAYSSKNRLEKTIDIYSRIKHWYEAFMVTADAERLIELFDNRYKDVNVSDIKKVDLVLWQMR
;
A
#
# COMPACT_ATOMS: atom_id res chain seq x y z
N MET A 1 11.78 11.64 7.11
CA MET A 1 10.88 10.94 8.04
C MET A 1 11.33 11.31 9.45
N ASP A 2 10.41 11.47 10.41
CA ASP A 2 10.80 11.63 11.81
C ASP A 2 11.28 10.29 12.36
N MET A 3 12.60 10.16 12.56
CA MET A 3 13.21 8.89 12.97
C MET A 3 12.90 8.51 14.42
N ALA A 4 12.78 9.48 15.33
CA ALA A 4 12.40 9.17 16.72
C ALA A 4 11.01 8.53 16.75
N LYS A 5 10.05 9.14 16.04
CA LYS A 5 8.70 8.61 15.90
C LYS A 5 8.66 7.27 15.16
N ALA A 6 9.52 7.07 14.15
CA ALA A 6 9.60 5.80 13.41
C ALA A 6 10.10 4.65 14.30
N LEU A 7 11.08 4.91 15.16
CA LEU A 7 11.63 3.93 16.09
C LEU A 7 10.59 3.53 17.15
N GLU A 8 9.81 4.45 17.69
CA GLU A 8 8.68 4.11 18.58
C GLU A 8 7.54 3.38 17.84
N ALA A 9 7.36 3.68 16.56
CA ALA A 9 6.33 3.06 15.73
C ALA A 9 6.63 1.59 15.42
N ILE A 10 7.91 1.21 15.37
CA ILE A 10 8.33 -0.17 15.06
C ILE A 10 7.77 -1.17 16.06
N GLU A 11 7.64 -0.80 17.33
CA GLU A 11 7.16 -1.69 18.40
C GLU A 11 5.69 -2.10 18.20
N ARG A 12 4.93 -1.31 17.44
CA ARG A 12 3.48 -1.45 17.22
C ARG A 12 3.15 -2.12 15.87
N VAL A 13 4.16 -2.58 15.13
CA VAL A 13 3.98 -3.16 13.79
C VAL A 13 3.38 -4.56 13.81
N GLU A 14 3.70 -5.36 14.82
CA GLU A 14 3.38 -6.80 14.89
C GLU A 14 1.95 -7.17 14.46
N PRO A 15 0.88 -6.55 14.98
CA PRO A 15 -0.48 -6.95 14.60
C PRO A 15 -0.82 -6.62 13.14
N GLY A 16 -0.15 -5.64 12.54
CA GLY A 16 -0.25 -5.31 11.12
C GLY A 16 0.54 -6.27 10.25
N LEU A 17 1.76 -6.61 10.68
CA LEU A 17 2.65 -7.54 10.00
C LEU A 17 2.02 -8.94 9.88
N GLU A 18 1.45 -9.48 10.96
CA GLU A 18 0.78 -10.78 10.94
C GLU A 18 -0.37 -10.82 9.92
N LYS A 19 -1.19 -9.76 9.89
CA LYS A 19 -2.30 -9.64 8.94
C LYS A 19 -1.79 -9.58 7.50
N TYR A 20 -0.72 -8.82 7.27
CA TYR A 20 -0.07 -8.74 5.97
C TYR A 20 0.43 -10.11 5.50
N LEU A 21 1.19 -10.82 6.33
CA LEU A 21 1.71 -12.15 6.00
C LEU A 21 0.61 -13.16 5.68
N GLN A 22 -0.52 -13.11 6.41
CA GLN A 22 -1.69 -13.96 6.12
C GLN A 22 -2.32 -13.64 4.75
N ILE A 23 -2.37 -12.36 4.36
CA ILE A 23 -2.86 -11.95 3.03
C ILE A 23 -1.91 -12.48 1.95
N MET A 24 -0.60 -12.26 2.12
CA MET A 24 0.40 -12.69 1.13
C MET A 24 0.45 -14.21 0.97
N LYS A 25 0.27 -14.97 2.07
CA LYS A 25 0.18 -16.45 2.03
C LYS A 25 -1.01 -16.94 1.21
N LEU A 26 -2.11 -16.20 1.16
CA LEU A 26 -3.34 -16.59 0.48
C LEU A 26 -3.41 -16.09 -0.97
N LEU A 27 -2.77 -14.96 -1.30
CA LEU A 27 -2.90 -14.26 -2.60
C LEU A 27 -2.87 -15.22 -3.81
N HIS A 28 -1.85 -16.09 -3.87
CA HIS A 28 -1.68 -17.03 -4.98
C HIS A 28 -2.29 -18.43 -4.74
N LYS A 29 -2.91 -18.66 -3.58
CA LYS A 29 -3.50 -19.96 -3.21
C LYS A 29 -5.01 -20.04 -3.40
N VAL A 30 -5.69 -18.91 -3.46
CA VAL A 30 -7.15 -18.84 -3.58
C VAL A 30 -7.55 -17.90 -4.71
N ASP A 31 -8.75 -18.07 -5.25
CA ASP A 31 -9.38 -17.07 -6.11
C ASP A 31 -9.86 -15.90 -5.24
N VAL A 32 -9.13 -14.78 -5.24
CA VAL A 32 -9.40 -13.62 -4.39
C VAL A 32 -10.70 -12.90 -4.78
N SER A 33 -11.21 -13.19 -5.99
CA SER A 33 -12.52 -12.73 -6.47
C SER A 33 -13.69 -13.57 -5.94
N LYS A 34 -13.45 -14.65 -5.21
CA LYS A 34 -14.49 -15.49 -4.61
C LYS A 34 -14.27 -15.73 -3.12
N ASP A 35 -13.02 -15.80 -2.68
CA ASP A 35 -12.66 -16.14 -1.31
C ASP A 35 -13.03 -15.03 -0.31
N THR A 36 -14.01 -15.32 0.56
CA THR A 36 -14.52 -14.37 1.55
C THR A 36 -13.55 -14.16 2.71
N GLN A 37 -12.72 -15.16 3.04
CA GLN A 37 -11.74 -15.08 4.11
C GLN A 37 -10.60 -14.13 3.73
N PHE A 38 -10.06 -14.26 2.51
CA PHE A 38 -9.10 -13.34 1.92
C PHE A 38 -9.64 -11.92 1.93
N ARG A 39 -10.85 -11.70 1.40
CA ARG A 39 -11.48 -10.37 1.33
C ARG A 39 -11.65 -9.75 2.72
N LYS A 40 -12.06 -10.52 3.72
CA LYS A 40 -12.20 -10.05 5.10
C LYS A 40 -10.84 -9.63 5.69
N LYS A 41 -9.81 -10.47 5.53
CA LYS A 41 -8.44 -10.16 5.98
C LYS A 41 -7.89 -8.92 5.28
N TYR A 42 -7.99 -8.86 3.96
CA TYR A 42 -7.56 -7.75 3.12
C TYR A 42 -8.24 -6.44 3.52
N ASN A 43 -9.57 -6.43 3.58
CA ASN A 43 -10.34 -5.25 3.94
C ASN A 43 -10.01 -4.75 5.35
N GLY A 44 -9.83 -5.68 6.31
CA GLY A 44 -9.47 -5.35 7.69
C GLY A 44 -8.07 -4.76 7.81
N PHE A 45 -7.07 -5.35 7.14
CA PHE A 45 -5.69 -4.87 7.13
C PHE A 45 -5.59 -3.46 6.54
N TYR A 46 -6.13 -3.27 5.34
CA TYR A 46 -6.06 -2.00 4.62
C TYR A 46 -7.10 -0.97 5.05
N ARG A 47 -7.97 -1.32 6.01
CA ARG A 47 -9.08 -0.49 6.49
C ARG A 47 -9.90 0.07 5.33
N MET A 48 -10.32 -0.82 4.44
CA MET A 48 -11.01 -0.46 3.20
C MET A 48 -12.31 0.26 3.53
N ARG A 49 -12.40 1.55 3.17
CA ARG A 49 -13.60 2.36 3.38
C ARG A 49 -14.76 1.82 2.57
N GLN A 50 -15.98 2.00 3.08
CA GLN A 50 -17.18 1.53 2.39
C GLN A 50 -17.29 2.08 0.96
N ARG A 51 -17.61 1.18 0.04
CA ARG A 51 -17.94 1.44 -1.37
C ARG A 51 -19.16 0.61 -1.76
N LYS A 52 -19.74 0.92 -2.92
CA LYS A 52 -20.81 0.11 -3.50
C LYS A 52 -20.30 -1.32 -3.78
N ALA A 53 -21.19 -2.30 -3.68
CA ALA A 53 -20.85 -3.71 -3.89
C ALA A 53 -20.19 -3.96 -5.27
N GLU A 54 -20.67 -3.27 -6.31
CA GLU A 54 -20.11 -3.31 -7.67
C GLU A 54 -18.62 -2.94 -7.73
N PHE A 55 -18.20 -1.96 -6.91
CA PHE A 55 -16.79 -1.55 -6.83
C PHE A 55 -15.94 -2.67 -6.26
N TYR A 56 -16.35 -3.30 -5.15
CA TYR A 56 -15.60 -4.41 -4.57
C TYR A 56 -15.57 -5.64 -5.48
N LYS A 57 -16.69 -5.94 -6.16
CA LYS A 57 -16.73 -7.02 -7.15
C LYS A 57 -15.66 -6.80 -8.21
N GLU A 58 -15.59 -5.60 -8.78
CA GLU A 58 -14.57 -5.26 -9.76
C GLU A 58 -13.16 -5.26 -9.18
N TYR A 59 -12.98 -4.71 -7.98
CA TYR A 59 -11.69 -4.57 -7.32
C TYR A 59 -11.00 -5.91 -7.16
N TYR A 60 -11.72 -6.90 -6.62
CA TYR A 60 -11.18 -8.24 -6.42
C TYR A 60 -11.11 -9.05 -7.71
N LEU A 61 -11.98 -8.80 -8.69
CA LEU A 61 -11.87 -9.41 -10.01
C LEU A 61 -10.62 -8.94 -10.76
N TYR A 62 -10.35 -7.63 -10.72
CA TYR A 62 -9.13 -7.06 -11.30
C TYR A 62 -7.89 -7.59 -10.57
N MET A 63 -7.92 -7.69 -9.23
CA MET A 63 -6.81 -8.29 -8.48
C MET A 63 -6.56 -9.73 -8.89
N GLU A 64 -7.60 -10.56 -8.95
CA GLU A 64 -7.48 -11.97 -9.36
C GLU A 64 -6.86 -12.14 -10.74
N ARG A 65 -7.31 -11.34 -11.71
CA ARG A 65 -6.82 -11.40 -13.09
C ARG A 65 -5.36 -11.01 -13.24
N ASN A 66 -4.84 -10.19 -12.33
CA ASN A 66 -3.53 -9.57 -12.47
C ASN A 66 -2.51 -9.98 -11.40
N LYS A 67 -2.91 -10.74 -10.38
CA LYS A 67 -2.01 -11.10 -9.27
C LYS A 67 -0.77 -11.90 -9.68
N SER A 68 -0.78 -12.54 -10.85
CA SER A 68 0.36 -13.33 -11.37
C SER A 68 1.28 -12.55 -12.32
N ARG A 69 1.12 -11.23 -12.43
CA ARG A 69 2.00 -10.36 -13.23
C ARG A 69 2.32 -9.09 -12.47
N GLU A 70 3.30 -8.34 -12.98
CA GLU A 70 3.55 -7.00 -12.49
C GLU A 70 2.45 -6.03 -12.94
N VAL A 71 2.03 -5.16 -12.00
CA VAL A 71 1.08 -4.07 -12.24
C VAL A 71 1.73 -2.76 -11.83
N THR A 72 1.34 -1.67 -12.49
CA THR A 72 1.75 -0.32 -12.07
C THR A 72 0.59 0.42 -11.43
N PHE A 73 0.89 1.37 -10.53
CA PHE A 73 -0.14 2.22 -9.94
C PHE A 73 -0.99 2.97 -10.98
N SER A 74 -0.34 3.51 -12.02
CA SER A 74 -1.01 4.26 -13.10
C SER A 74 -2.02 3.38 -13.82
N GLU A 75 -1.66 2.13 -14.12
CA GLU A 75 -2.53 1.16 -14.77
C GLU A 75 -3.78 0.88 -13.91
N VAL A 76 -3.58 0.54 -12.62
CA VAL A 76 -4.67 0.25 -11.69
C VAL A 76 -5.59 1.46 -11.50
N LEU A 77 -5.01 2.65 -11.34
CA LEU A 77 -5.77 3.88 -11.13
C LEU A 77 -6.64 4.22 -12.35
N LYS A 78 -6.06 4.12 -13.56
CA LYS A 78 -6.78 4.37 -14.82
C LYS A 78 -7.90 3.36 -15.03
N HIS A 79 -7.70 2.09 -14.69
CA HIS A 79 -8.76 1.07 -14.76
C HIS A 79 -9.99 1.48 -13.95
N PHE A 80 -9.81 1.82 -12.66
CA PHE A 80 -10.93 2.22 -11.81
C PHE A 80 -11.51 3.58 -12.18
N TYR A 81 -10.68 4.51 -12.65
CA TYR A 81 -11.17 5.80 -13.14
C TYR A 81 -12.07 5.63 -14.37
N ASN A 82 -11.64 4.85 -15.36
CA ASN A 82 -12.43 4.63 -16.59
C ASN A 82 -13.75 3.90 -16.30
N LYS A 83 -13.78 3.05 -15.28
CA LYS A 83 -14.98 2.26 -14.94
C LYS A 83 -15.98 2.95 -14.03
N PHE A 84 -15.50 3.80 -13.12
CA PHE A 84 -16.33 4.40 -12.07
C PHE A 84 -16.30 5.92 -12.06
N GLU A 85 -15.52 6.56 -12.94
CA GLU A 85 -15.27 8.00 -13.00
C GLU A 85 -14.75 8.58 -11.68
N ARG A 86 -13.98 7.75 -10.94
CA ARG A 86 -13.47 8.07 -9.60
C ARG A 86 -11.98 7.83 -9.49
N ILE A 87 -11.29 8.80 -8.90
CA ILE A 87 -9.87 8.71 -8.60
C ILE A 87 -9.69 8.04 -7.23
N GLU A 88 -9.53 6.73 -7.23
CA GLU A 88 -9.42 5.91 -6.01
C GLU A 88 -7.94 5.57 -5.71
N ALA A 89 -7.09 6.59 -5.51
CA ALA A 89 -5.64 6.45 -5.32
C ALA A 89 -5.25 5.49 -4.19
N SER A 90 -5.93 5.57 -3.04
CA SER A 90 -5.62 4.69 -1.92
C SER A 90 -5.98 3.24 -2.24
N PHE A 91 -7.15 2.97 -2.81
CA PHE A 91 -7.53 1.62 -3.22
C PHE A 91 -6.58 1.05 -4.27
N SER A 92 -6.22 1.86 -5.27
CA SER A 92 -5.38 1.46 -6.39
C SER A 92 -3.96 1.12 -5.95
N SER A 93 -3.35 1.95 -5.11
CA SER A 93 -2.01 1.68 -4.56
C SER A 93 -1.97 0.48 -3.62
N LYS A 94 -3.02 0.24 -2.82
CA LYS A 94 -3.13 -0.96 -1.96
C LYS A 94 -3.19 -2.24 -2.77
N LEU A 95 -3.95 -2.22 -3.87
CA LEU A 95 -4.02 -3.34 -4.82
C LEU A 95 -2.64 -3.57 -5.44
N ALA A 96 -2.05 -2.50 -6.00
CA ALA A 96 -0.75 -2.57 -6.66
C ALA A 96 0.35 -3.06 -5.70
N ALA A 97 0.39 -2.55 -4.47
CA ALA A 97 1.37 -2.94 -3.44
C ALA A 97 1.15 -4.35 -2.87
N THR A 98 -0.04 -4.93 -3.05
CA THR A 98 -0.30 -6.33 -2.67
C THR A 98 0.17 -7.28 -3.77
N ILE A 99 -0.06 -6.92 -5.03
CA ILE A 99 0.42 -7.70 -6.18
C ILE A 99 1.94 -7.57 -6.33
N ASN A 100 2.47 -6.36 -6.18
CA ASN A 100 3.89 -6.06 -6.23
C ASN A 100 4.34 -5.42 -4.89
N PRO A 101 4.92 -6.19 -3.96
CA PRO A 101 5.39 -5.69 -2.68
C PRO A 101 6.48 -4.61 -2.75
N GLN A 102 7.08 -4.34 -3.91
CA GLN A 102 8.06 -3.26 -4.10
C GLN A 102 7.42 -1.90 -4.37
N LEU A 103 6.08 -1.82 -4.37
CA LEU A 103 5.36 -0.57 -4.55
C LEU A 103 4.88 0.00 -3.20
N PRO A 104 5.11 1.32 -2.95
CA PRO A 104 4.63 1.96 -1.74
C PRO A 104 3.11 2.16 -1.79
N VAL A 105 2.48 2.29 -0.62
CA VAL A 105 1.04 2.55 -0.53
C VAL A 105 0.76 4.06 -0.48
N TRP A 106 -0.21 4.51 -1.29
CA TRP A 106 -0.84 5.80 -1.10
C TRP A 106 -1.84 5.72 0.06
N ASP A 107 -1.43 6.21 1.23
CA ASP A 107 -2.29 6.39 2.40
C ASP A 107 -2.16 7.81 2.98
N THR A 108 -3.18 8.28 3.68
CA THR A 108 -3.13 9.62 4.30
C THR A 108 -1.95 9.74 5.27
N PHE A 109 -1.67 8.71 6.08
CA PHE A 109 -0.57 8.77 7.05
C PHE A 109 0.80 8.68 6.38
N VAL A 110 0.92 7.90 5.31
CA VAL A 110 2.15 7.88 4.49
C VAL A 110 2.41 9.27 3.93
N LEU A 111 1.41 9.87 3.25
CA LEU A 111 1.53 11.22 2.69
C LEU A 111 1.91 12.27 3.75
N GLN A 112 1.27 12.23 4.93
CA GLN A 112 1.58 13.17 6.02
C GLN A 112 3.01 13.02 6.52
N ASN A 113 3.47 11.80 6.80
CA ASN A 113 4.80 11.54 7.35
C ASN A 113 5.94 11.81 6.35
N ILE A 114 5.65 11.86 5.04
CA ILE A 114 6.62 12.22 3.99
C ILE A 114 6.41 13.63 3.42
N GLY A 115 5.45 14.41 3.95
CA GLY A 115 5.23 15.80 3.58
C GLY A 115 4.48 16.05 2.27
N PHE A 116 3.76 15.06 1.74
CA PHE A 116 2.96 15.19 0.51
C PHE A 116 1.48 15.45 0.78
N LYS A 117 0.83 16.10 -0.20
CA LYS A 117 -0.59 16.46 -0.15
C LYS A 117 -1.30 15.91 -1.36
N LYS A 118 -2.57 15.53 -1.19
CA LYS A 118 -3.44 15.08 -2.29
C LYS A 118 -3.76 16.26 -3.22
N PRO A 119 -4.00 16.03 -4.52
CA PRO A 119 -4.51 17.06 -5.40
C PRO A 119 -5.85 17.59 -4.90
N ALA A 120 -6.03 18.91 -4.98
CA ALA A 120 -7.32 19.55 -4.71
C ALA A 120 -8.42 18.94 -5.60
N TYR A 121 -9.63 18.80 -5.05
CA TYR A 121 -10.76 18.23 -5.80
C TYR A 121 -11.11 19.02 -7.07
N SER A 122 -10.92 20.34 -7.04
CA SER A 122 -11.16 21.27 -8.16
C SER A 122 -10.03 21.30 -9.20
N SER A 123 -8.95 20.55 -9.01
CA SER A 123 -7.83 20.57 -9.96
C SER A 123 -8.23 20.03 -11.32
N LYS A 124 -7.97 20.81 -12.39
CA LYS A 124 -7.89 20.26 -13.75
C LYS A 124 -6.81 19.16 -13.80
N ASN A 125 -7.03 18.13 -14.64
CA ASN A 125 -6.13 16.99 -14.84
C ASN A 125 -5.76 16.29 -13.52
N ARG A 126 -6.76 16.07 -12.66
CA ARG A 126 -6.58 15.52 -11.32
C ARG A 126 -6.03 14.08 -11.35
N LEU A 127 -6.37 13.32 -12.38
CA LEU A 127 -5.87 11.96 -12.58
C LEU A 127 -4.35 11.98 -12.78
N GLU A 128 -3.87 12.82 -13.69
CA GLU A 128 -2.45 12.98 -14.02
C GLU A 128 -1.67 13.48 -12.80
N LYS A 129 -2.20 14.48 -12.08
CA LYS A 129 -1.60 14.96 -10.83
C LYS A 129 -1.52 13.89 -9.74
N THR A 130 -2.48 12.98 -9.71
CA THR A 130 -2.46 11.85 -8.77
C THR A 130 -1.36 10.85 -9.14
N ILE A 131 -1.17 10.58 -10.43
CA ILE A 131 -0.08 9.74 -10.94
C ILE A 131 1.29 10.39 -10.65
N ASP A 132 1.41 11.70 -10.87
CA ASP A 132 2.63 12.47 -10.58
C ASP A 132 3.01 12.39 -9.09
N ILE A 133 2.07 12.64 -8.18
CA ILE A 133 2.36 12.52 -6.75
C ILE A 133 2.76 11.10 -6.38
N TYR A 134 2.17 10.06 -6.98
CA TYR A 134 2.59 8.69 -6.70
C TYR A 134 4.02 8.43 -7.19
N SER A 135 4.42 8.99 -8.34
CA SER A 135 5.80 8.96 -8.80
C SER A 135 6.74 9.63 -7.79
N ARG A 136 6.34 10.78 -7.22
CA ARG A 136 7.09 11.44 -6.15
C ARG A 136 7.17 10.61 -4.87
N ILE A 137 6.13 9.85 -4.53
CA ILE A 137 6.18 8.89 -3.41
C ILE A 137 7.26 7.85 -3.70
N LYS A 138 7.27 7.24 -4.89
CA LYS A 138 8.31 6.27 -5.26
C LYS A 138 9.72 6.85 -5.12
N HIS A 139 9.97 8.03 -5.69
CA HIS A 139 11.28 8.69 -5.59
C HIS A 139 11.66 9.00 -4.14
N TRP A 140 10.69 9.31 -3.27
CA TRP A 140 10.96 9.49 -1.84
C TRP A 140 11.45 8.19 -1.19
N TYR A 141 10.83 7.05 -1.49
CA TYR A 141 11.29 5.75 -0.97
C TYR A 141 12.67 5.41 -1.53
N GLU A 142 12.88 5.56 -2.85
CA GLU A 142 14.19 5.32 -3.48
C GLU A 142 15.30 6.16 -2.84
N ALA A 143 15.04 7.44 -2.57
CA ALA A 143 15.97 8.33 -1.89
C ALA A 143 16.16 7.97 -0.40
N PHE A 144 15.10 7.53 0.29
CA PHE A 144 15.20 7.12 1.69
C PHE A 144 16.00 5.83 1.85
N MET A 145 15.81 4.84 0.97
CA MET A 145 16.42 3.52 1.07
C MET A 145 17.95 3.51 1.01
N VAL A 146 18.58 4.57 0.48
CA VAL A 146 20.05 4.71 0.43
C VAL A 146 20.63 5.49 1.62
N THR A 147 19.84 5.75 2.66
CA THR A 147 20.27 6.48 3.86
C THR A 147 20.60 5.53 5.00
N ALA A 148 21.52 5.95 5.89
CA ALA A 148 21.82 5.22 7.13
C ALA A 148 20.58 5.07 8.04
N ASP A 149 19.63 6.00 7.95
CA ASP A 149 18.36 5.93 8.68
C ASP A 149 17.48 4.76 8.20
N ALA A 150 17.44 4.51 6.88
CA ALA A 150 16.71 3.38 6.33
C ALA A 150 17.37 2.05 6.71
N GLU A 151 18.69 1.96 6.57
CA GLU A 151 19.47 0.79 7.00
C GLU A 151 19.19 0.45 8.46
N ARG A 152 19.34 1.43 9.36
CA ARG A 152 19.05 1.26 10.79
C ARG A 152 17.60 0.82 11.05
N LEU A 153 16.62 1.40 10.35
CA LEU A 153 15.21 1.04 10.55
C LEU A 153 14.94 -0.40 10.09
N ILE A 154 15.51 -0.82 8.96
CA ILE A 154 15.36 -2.15 8.39
C ILE A 154 16.04 -3.19 9.31
N GLU A 155 17.26 -2.93 9.76
CA GLU A 155 17.96 -3.81 10.71
C GLU A 155 17.18 -3.99 12.00
N LEU A 156 16.62 -2.91 12.57
CA LEU A 156 15.79 -3.00 13.77
C LEU A 156 14.50 -3.80 13.51
N PHE A 157 13.91 -3.64 12.33
CA PHE A 157 12.74 -4.40 11.94
C PHE A 157 13.06 -5.89 11.89
N ASP A 158 14.13 -6.28 11.20
CA ASP A 158 14.52 -7.67 10.98
C ASP A 158 15.00 -8.35 12.26
N ASN A 159 15.70 -7.62 13.13
CA ASN A 159 16.09 -8.11 14.46
C ASN A 159 14.89 -8.39 15.36
N ARG A 160 13.85 -7.55 15.26
CA ARG A 160 12.63 -7.66 16.08
C ARG A 160 11.66 -8.72 15.55
N TYR A 161 11.44 -8.72 14.24
CA TYR A 161 10.48 -9.57 13.55
C TYR A 161 11.21 -10.60 12.70
N LYS A 162 11.74 -11.64 13.35
CA LYS A 162 12.54 -12.68 12.70
C LYS A 162 11.71 -13.54 11.75
N ASP A 163 12.39 -14.06 10.72
CA ASP A 163 11.85 -15.04 9.77
C ASP A 163 10.63 -14.58 8.96
N VAL A 164 10.48 -13.26 8.76
CA VAL A 164 9.39 -12.69 7.94
C VAL A 164 9.88 -12.34 6.53
N ASN A 165 9.19 -12.85 5.51
CA ASN A 165 9.47 -12.50 4.12
C ASN A 165 8.67 -11.25 3.71
N VAL A 166 9.26 -10.07 3.90
CA VAL A 166 8.66 -8.77 3.64
C VAL A 166 9.69 -7.86 2.96
N SER A 167 9.30 -7.15 1.90
CA SER A 167 10.18 -6.20 1.22
C SER A 167 10.51 -5.00 2.12
N ASP A 168 11.66 -4.36 1.92
CA ASP A 168 12.05 -3.19 2.70
C ASP A 168 11.07 -2.02 2.54
N ILE A 169 10.55 -1.83 1.32
CA ILE A 169 9.45 -0.87 1.05
C ILE A 169 8.26 -1.14 1.98
N LYS A 170 7.90 -2.41 2.16
CA LYS A 170 6.77 -2.80 3.00
C LYS A 170 7.09 -2.67 4.49
N LYS A 171 8.32 -2.93 4.93
CA LYS A 171 8.78 -2.67 6.30
C LYS A 171 8.58 -1.20 6.65
N VAL A 172 9.02 -0.30 5.77
CA VAL A 172 8.84 1.16 5.93
C VAL A 172 7.36 1.56 5.89
N ASP A 173 6.54 1.03 4.98
CA ASP A 173 5.09 1.26 4.95
C ASP A 173 4.42 0.91 6.29
N LEU A 174 4.75 -0.27 6.85
CA LEU A 174 4.17 -0.75 8.10
C LEU A 174 4.50 0.18 9.26
N VAL A 175 5.74 0.68 9.33
CA VAL A 175 6.18 1.66 10.33
C VAL A 175 5.44 2.99 10.14
N LEU A 176 5.41 3.54 8.92
CA LEU A 176 4.73 4.80 8.60
C LEU A 176 3.24 4.79 8.98
N TRP A 177 2.56 3.64 8.89
CA TRP A 177 1.17 3.52 9.34
C TRP A 177 0.96 3.56 10.85
N GLN A 178 1.99 3.26 11.65
CA GLN A 178 1.96 3.35 13.10
C GLN A 178 2.42 4.73 13.61
N MET A 179 3.04 5.55 12.74
CA MET A 179 3.41 6.94 13.02
C MET A 179 2.22 7.91 12.95
N ARG A 180 1.09 7.55 13.57
CA ARG A 180 -0.12 8.39 13.60
C ARG A 180 -0.02 9.59 14.54
#